data_AF-A0A482YB95-F1
#
_entry.id   AF-A0A482YB95-F1
#
_cell.length_a   1.000
_cell.length_b   1.000
_cell.length_c   1.000
_cell.angle_alpha   90.00
_cell.angle_beta   90.00
_cell.angle_gamma   90.00
#
_symmetry.space_group_name_H-M   'P 1'
#
loop_
_entity.id
_entity.type
_entity.pdbx_description
1 polymer ?
#
loop_
_entity_poly.entity_id
_entity_poly.type
_entity_poly.pdbx_seq_one_letter_code
_entity_poly.pdbx_strand_id
1 'polypeptide(L)'
;MVRALRKHFLGNQFERNLTFLAVPVIFLGTFAAYAIGLFTVNGGVIFLPANATSIGIIMATTVGYRRGGLIAAWVALFAAYQGFYAEWAFLGLSSHSLTGQLAFLFDPVRLAFAAGASIAFGTIAYIGGVLVHRGYDFVRHRDKSTQT
;
A
#
# COMPACT_ATOMS: atom_id res chain seq x y z
N MET A 1 -9.39 4.21 27.05
CA MET A 1 -9.30 4.90 25.74
C MET A 1 -8.07 4.49 24.91
N VAL A 2 -6.85 4.56 25.45
CA VAL A 2 -5.58 4.28 24.72
C VAL A 2 -5.51 2.89 24.05
N ARG A 3 -6.04 1.83 24.68
CA ARG A 3 -6.03 0.46 24.12
C ARG A 3 -6.90 0.29 22.87
N ALA A 4 -8.02 1.02 22.78
CA ALA A 4 -8.93 0.95 21.64
C ALA A 4 -8.35 1.68 20.41
N LEU A 5 -7.75 2.85 20.64
CA LEU A 5 -6.97 3.57 19.62
C LEU A 5 -5.79 2.73 19.10
N ARG A 6 -5.04 2.10 20.01
CA ARG A 6 -3.92 1.23 19.65
C ARG A 6 -4.34 0.10 18.72
N LYS A 7 -5.48 -0.55 19.01
CA LYS A 7 -6.00 -1.65 18.21
C LYS A 7 -6.41 -1.20 16.81
N HIS A 8 -6.97 0.01 16.67
CA HIS A 8 -7.36 0.54 15.37
C HIS A 8 -6.15 0.97 14.51
N PHE A 9 -5.08 1.45 15.15
CA PHE A 9 -3.87 1.85 14.43
C PHE A 9 -2.96 0.67 14.07
N LEU A 10 -2.75 -0.27 15.00
CA LEU A 10 -1.77 -1.36 14.85
C LEU A 10 -2.37 -2.70 14.41
N GLY A 11 -3.69 -2.84 14.46
CA GLY A 11 -4.35 -4.12 14.21
C GLY A 11 -4.07 -5.17 15.29
N ASN A 12 -4.58 -6.37 15.07
CA ASN A 12 -4.32 -7.52 15.94
C ASN A 12 -2.98 -8.21 15.60
N GLN A 13 -2.51 -9.12 16.45
CA GLN A 13 -1.24 -9.84 16.24
C GLN A 13 -1.22 -10.66 14.94
N PHE A 14 -2.35 -11.24 14.57
CA PHE A 14 -2.52 -11.93 13.28
C PHE A 14 -2.35 -10.98 12.08
N GLU A 15 -2.89 -9.77 12.18
CA GLU A 15 -2.78 -8.75 11.11
C GLU A 15 -1.38 -8.19 11.01
N ARG A 16 -0.67 -8.05 12.13
CA ARG A 16 0.77 -7.72 12.11
C ARG A 16 1.57 -8.77 11.36
N ASN A 17 1.33 -10.06 11.60
CA ASN A 17 2.01 -11.14 10.89
C ASN A 17 1.67 -11.13 9.38
N LEU A 18 0.40 -10.93 9.04
CA LEU A 18 -0.04 -10.77 7.65
C LEU A 18 0.57 -9.55 6.98
N THR A 19 0.66 -8.42 7.68
CA THR A 19 1.31 -7.20 7.17
C THR A 19 2.79 -7.47 6.93
N PHE A 20 3.45 -8.15 7.86
CA PHE A 20 4.86 -8.51 7.74
C PHE A 20 5.15 -9.39 6.52
N LEU A 21 4.22 -10.29 6.16
CA LEU A 21 4.29 -11.09 4.93
C LEU A 21 3.85 -10.32 3.68
N ALA A 22 2.81 -9.49 3.79
CA ALA A 22 2.23 -8.77 2.66
C ALA A 22 3.19 -7.70 2.14
N VAL A 23 3.90 -7.00 3.02
CA VAL A 23 4.84 -5.93 2.65
C VAL A 23 5.92 -6.39 1.67
N PRO A 24 6.71 -7.44 1.94
CA PRO A 24 7.70 -7.93 0.99
C PRO A 24 7.06 -8.49 -0.28
N VAL A 25 5.89 -9.14 -0.18
CA VAL A 25 5.17 -9.65 -1.36
C VAL A 25 4.70 -8.51 -2.27
N ILE A 26 4.15 -7.44 -1.70
CA ILE A 26 3.70 -6.26 -2.45
C ILE A 26 4.89 -5.56 -3.08
N PHE A 27 5.98 -5.38 -2.32
CA PHE A 27 7.21 -4.80 -2.82
C PHE A 27 7.77 -5.60 -4.01
N LEU A 28 8.01 -6.90 -3.82
CA LEU A 28 8.59 -7.78 -4.84
C LEU A 28 7.65 -7.95 -6.04
N GLY A 29 6.35 -8.08 -5.80
CA GLY A 29 5.35 -8.20 -6.86
C GLY A 29 5.26 -6.95 -7.71
N THR A 30 5.28 -5.76 -7.08
CA THR A 30 5.27 -4.49 -7.81
C THR A 30 6.57 -4.31 -8.59
N PHE A 31 7.72 -4.58 -7.96
CA PHE A 31 9.03 -4.56 -8.61
C PHE A 31 9.05 -5.48 -9.85
N ALA A 32 8.65 -6.75 -9.68
CA ALA A 32 8.66 -7.73 -10.76
C ALA A 32 7.75 -7.31 -11.91
N ALA A 33 6.56 -6.78 -11.62
CA ALA A 33 5.62 -6.33 -12.65
C ALA A 33 6.15 -5.16 -13.49
N TYR A 34 6.87 -4.21 -12.88
CA TYR A 34 7.57 -3.17 -13.65
C TYR A 34 8.77 -3.75 -14.42
N ALA A 35 9.55 -4.63 -13.79
CA ALA A 35 10.76 -5.21 -14.39
C ALA A 35 10.49 -6.02 -15.66
N ILE A 36 9.36 -6.73 -15.73
CA ILE A 36 8.96 -7.49 -16.92
C ILE A 36 8.09 -6.68 -17.90
N GLY A 37 7.89 -5.38 -17.65
CA GLY A 37 7.13 -4.50 -18.53
C GLY A 37 5.61 -4.71 -18.50
N LEU A 38 5.05 -5.43 -17.51
CA LEU A 38 3.59 -5.50 -17.31
C LEU A 38 3.01 -4.12 -16.97
N PHE A 39 3.80 -3.27 -16.31
CA PHE A 39 3.45 -1.90 -16.01
C PHE A 39 4.33 -0.93 -16.79
N THR A 40 3.74 -0.21 -17.73
CA THR A 40 4.42 0.80 -18.53
C THR A 40 4.18 2.21 -17.97
N VAL A 41 5.25 2.97 -17.84
CA VAL A 41 5.22 4.40 -17.47
C VAL A 41 5.00 5.21 -18.74
N ASN A 42 3.77 5.71 -18.96
CA ASN A 42 3.45 6.61 -20.07
C ASN A 42 3.60 8.07 -19.59
N GLY A 43 4.71 8.74 -19.92
CA GLY A 43 4.88 10.18 -19.72
C GLY A 43 6.07 10.56 -18.83
N GLY A 44 6.82 11.57 -19.26
CA GLY A 44 8.20 11.85 -18.86
C GLY A 44 8.47 12.48 -17.50
N VAL A 45 7.52 12.59 -16.57
CA VAL A 45 7.81 13.01 -15.18
C VAL A 45 6.77 12.38 -14.26
N ILE A 46 7.08 11.22 -13.65
CA ILE A 46 6.14 10.51 -12.78
C ILE A 46 6.69 10.49 -11.35
N PHE A 47 6.32 11.50 -10.57
CA PHE A 47 6.58 11.52 -9.12
C PHE A 47 5.71 10.47 -8.38
N LEU A 48 4.56 10.07 -8.94
CA LEU A 48 3.69 8.99 -8.42
C LEU A 48 3.36 7.94 -9.49
N PRO A 49 3.96 6.74 -9.43
CA PRO A 49 3.69 5.66 -10.40
C PRO A 49 2.24 5.16 -10.33
N ALA A 50 1.43 5.45 -11.34
CA ALA A 50 -0.01 5.14 -11.37
C ALA A 50 -0.33 3.67 -11.00
N ASN A 51 0.37 2.71 -11.60
CA ASN A 51 0.10 1.28 -11.34
C ASN A 51 0.49 0.86 -9.91
N ALA A 52 1.56 1.43 -9.35
CA ALA A 52 1.95 1.15 -7.97
C ALA A 52 1.00 1.85 -6.98
N THR A 53 0.52 3.05 -7.30
CA THR A 53 -0.57 3.70 -6.55
C THR A 53 -1.82 2.82 -6.54
N SER A 54 -2.23 2.27 -7.69
CA SER A 54 -3.40 1.39 -7.79
C SER A 54 -3.26 0.12 -6.95
N ILE A 55 -2.11 -0.57 -7.02
CA ILE A 55 -1.83 -1.74 -6.17
C ILE A 55 -1.92 -1.37 -4.70
N GLY A 56 -1.25 -0.28 -4.32
CA GLY A 56 -1.23 0.20 -2.96
C GLY A 56 -2.62 0.59 -2.44
N ILE A 57 -3.46 1.21 -3.27
CA ILE A 57 -4.86 1.53 -2.95
C ILE A 57 -5.67 0.25 -2.75
N ILE A 58 -5.58 -0.73 -3.66
CA ILE A 58 -6.29 -2.01 -3.53
C ILE A 58 -5.92 -2.70 -2.22
N MET A 59 -4.63 -2.71 -1.88
CA MET A 59 -4.16 -3.30 -0.63
C MET A 59 -4.66 -2.52 0.60
N ALA A 60 -4.55 -1.20 0.59
CA ALA A 60 -5.04 -0.34 1.68
C ALA A 60 -6.56 -0.46 1.89
N THR A 61 -7.35 -0.52 0.82
CA THR A 61 -8.79 -0.79 0.86
C THR A 61 -9.07 -2.19 1.40
N THR A 62 -8.31 -3.19 1.00
CA THR A 62 -8.44 -4.56 1.52
C THR A 62 -8.16 -4.61 3.02
N VAL A 63 -7.13 -3.90 3.49
CA VAL A 63 -6.83 -3.76 4.93
C VAL A 63 -8.00 -3.11 5.66
N GLY A 64 -8.55 -2.02 5.15
CA GLY A 64 -9.72 -1.36 5.73
C GLY A 64 -10.96 -2.24 5.78
N TYR A 65 -11.23 -2.96 4.69
CA TYR A 65 -12.35 -3.90 4.58
C TYR A 65 -12.22 -5.04 5.60
N ARG A 66 -11.02 -5.59 5.77
CA ARG A 66 -10.75 -6.65 6.76
C ARG A 66 -10.68 -6.15 8.21
N ARG A 67 -10.89 -4.86 8.45
CA ARG A 67 -10.76 -4.18 9.75
C ARG A 67 -9.34 -4.24 10.34
N GLY A 68 -8.34 -4.25 9.45
CA GLY A 68 -6.93 -4.19 9.80
C GLY A 68 -6.49 -2.84 10.38
N GLY A 69 -5.23 -2.75 10.78
CA GLY A 69 -4.66 -1.51 11.29
C GLY A 69 -4.41 -0.47 10.19
N LEU A 70 -4.66 0.80 10.47
CA LEU A 70 -4.37 1.91 9.54
C LEU A 70 -2.88 1.96 9.13
N ILE A 71 -1.97 1.64 10.05
CA ILE A 71 -0.53 1.58 9.76
C ILE A 71 -0.24 0.52 8.68
N ALA A 72 -0.96 -0.62 8.68
CA ALA A 72 -0.76 -1.64 7.66
C ALA A 72 -1.14 -1.13 6.27
N ALA A 73 -2.19 -0.30 6.16
CA ALA A 73 -2.58 0.33 4.91
C ALA A 73 -1.49 1.30 4.41
N TRP A 74 -0.91 2.11 5.30
CA TRP A 74 0.19 3.02 4.94
C TRP A 74 1.43 2.27 4.49
N VAL A 75 1.86 1.25 5.24
CA VAL A 75 3.08 0.49 4.93
C VAL A 75 2.92 -0.33 3.66
N ALA A 76 1.73 -0.91 3.40
CA ALA A 76 1.45 -1.61 2.15
C ALA A 76 1.56 -0.69 0.93
N LEU A 77 1.00 0.52 1.01
CA LEU A 77 1.05 1.50 -0.07
C LEU A 77 2.48 2.02 -0.28
N PHE A 78 3.19 2.27 0.82
CA PHE A 78 4.61 2.66 0.78
C PHE A 78 5.48 1.57 0.16
N ALA A 79 5.24 0.31 0.48
CA ALA A 79 5.96 -0.83 -0.09
C ALA A 79 5.78 -0.93 -1.61
N ALA A 80 4.57 -0.67 -2.12
CA ALA A 80 4.32 -0.62 -3.57
C ALA A 80 5.14 0.48 -4.25
N TYR A 81 5.19 1.69 -3.66
CA TYR A 81 6.06 2.76 -4.18
C TYR A 81 7.54 2.39 -4.15
N GLN A 82 8.02 1.78 -3.06
CA GLN A 82 9.41 1.34 -2.98
C GLN A 82 9.74 0.26 -4.03
N GLY A 83 8.80 -0.64 -4.34
CA GLY A 83 8.98 -1.65 -5.40
C GLY A 83 9.20 -1.01 -6.76
N PHE A 84 8.42 0.02 -7.10
CA PHE A 84 8.64 0.82 -8.31
C PHE A 84 10.00 1.53 -8.31
N TYR A 85 10.34 2.24 -7.24
CA TYR A 85 11.60 2.98 -7.19
C TYR A 85 12.83 2.06 -7.19
N ALA A 86 12.72 0.86 -6.63
CA ALA A 86 13.78 -0.14 -6.69
C ALA A 86 13.98 -0.63 -8.13
N GLU A 87 12.90 -0.92 -8.85
CA GLU A 87 12.98 -1.30 -10.27
C GLU A 87 13.69 -0.23 -11.09
N TRP A 88 13.25 1.02 -10.91
CA TRP A 88 13.82 2.15 -11.62
C TRP A 88 15.30 2.40 -11.26
N ALA A 89 15.66 2.19 -9.98
CA ALA A 89 17.03 2.34 -9.50
C ALA A 89 17.98 1.26 -10.07
N PHE A 90 17.54 0.01 -10.13
CA PHE A 90 18.42 -1.11 -10.50
C PHE A 90 18.41 -1.39 -12.00
N LEU A 91 17.26 -1.25 -12.65
CA LEU A 91 17.10 -1.54 -14.09
C LEU A 91 17.19 -0.28 -14.94
N GLY A 92 16.57 0.82 -14.49
CA GLY A 92 16.59 2.11 -15.19
C GLY A 92 17.94 2.84 -15.11
N LEU A 93 18.60 2.81 -13.94
CA LEU A 93 19.93 3.40 -13.71
C LEU A 93 21.05 2.34 -13.71
N SER A 94 20.92 1.30 -14.54
CA SER A 94 21.87 0.17 -14.59
C SER A 94 23.33 0.56 -14.92
N SER A 95 23.55 1.76 -15.47
CA SER A 95 24.87 2.33 -15.74
C SER A 95 25.56 2.99 -14.52
N HIS A 96 24.84 3.21 -13.42
CA HIS A 96 25.38 3.78 -12.19
C HIS A 96 25.97 2.71 -11.26
N SER A 97 26.94 3.10 -10.43
CA SER A 97 27.47 2.22 -9.38
C SER A 97 26.39 1.83 -8.36
N LEU A 98 26.52 0.66 -7.73
CA LEU A 98 25.59 0.17 -6.70
C LEU A 98 25.35 1.20 -5.59
N THR A 99 26.39 1.95 -5.20
CA THR A 99 26.28 3.04 -4.22
C THR A 99 25.36 4.16 -4.71
N GLY A 100 25.44 4.52 -5.99
CA GLY A 100 24.55 5.53 -6.60
C GLY A 100 23.10 5.06 -6.67
N GLN A 101 22.87 3.79 -6.98
CA GLN A 101 21.53 3.19 -7.00
C GLN A 101 20.91 3.15 -5.60
N LEU A 102 21.70 2.80 -4.58
CA LEU A 102 21.26 2.83 -3.17
C LEU A 102 21.05 4.27 -2.67
N ALA A 103 21.91 5.21 -3.03
CA ALA A 103 21.75 6.61 -2.66
C ALA A 103 20.45 7.20 -3.25
N PHE A 104 20.13 6.84 -4.49
CA PHE A 104 18.83 7.17 -5.08
C PHE A 104 17.70 6.47 -4.31
N LEU A 105 17.84 5.17 -4.00
CA LEU A 105 16.83 4.39 -3.26
C LEU A 105 16.51 4.98 -1.87
N PHE A 106 17.51 5.56 -1.21
CA PHE A 106 17.39 6.13 0.13
C PHE A 106 17.40 7.66 0.15
N ASP A 107 17.13 8.32 -0.98
CA ASP A 107 17.00 9.78 -1.03
C ASP A 107 15.92 10.25 -0.02
N PRO A 108 16.28 11.07 0.99
CA PRO A 108 15.35 11.53 2.01
C PRO A 108 14.13 12.28 1.46
N VAL A 109 14.31 13.09 0.41
CA VAL A 109 13.22 13.89 -0.16
C VAL A 109 12.18 12.98 -0.80
N ARG A 110 12.66 12.00 -1.56
CA ARG A 110 11.81 11.01 -2.21
C ARG A 110 11.11 10.10 -1.21
N LEU A 111 11.81 9.66 -0.17
CA LEU A 111 11.22 8.87 0.92
C LEU A 111 10.13 9.66 1.64
N ALA A 112 10.38 10.94 1.96
CA ALA A 112 9.40 11.80 2.60
C ALA A 112 8.16 11.99 1.72
N PHE A 113 8.35 12.21 0.42
CA PHE A 113 7.26 12.35 -0.53
C PHE A 113 6.44 11.06 -0.67
N ALA A 114 7.11 9.91 -0.83
CA ALA A 114 6.45 8.60 -0.91
C ALA A 114 5.70 8.26 0.39
N ALA A 115 6.28 8.57 1.55
CA ALA A 115 5.63 8.40 2.85
C ALA A 115 4.41 9.30 2.99
N GLY A 116 4.51 10.58 2.62
CA GLY A 116 3.40 11.53 2.64
C GLY A 116 2.24 11.09 1.74
N ALA A 117 2.56 10.69 0.51
CA ALA A 117 1.58 10.11 -0.42
C ALA A 117 0.94 8.84 0.16
N SER A 118 1.72 7.97 0.79
CA SER A 118 1.22 6.73 1.41
C SER A 118 0.25 6.98 2.55
N ILE A 119 0.54 7.99 3.38
CA ILE A 119 -0.37 8.40 4.46
C ILE A 119 -1.67 8.95 3.87
N ALA A 120 -1.58 9.85 2.88
CA ALA A 120 -2.76 10.48 2.28
C ALA A 120 -3.65 9.45 1.56
N PHE A 121 -3.12 8.76 0.55
CA PHE A 121 -3.88 7.78 -0.24
C PHE A 121 -4.24 6.55 0.59
N GLY A 122 -3.35 6.08 1.45
CA GLY A 122 -3.60 4.92 2.31
C GLY A 122 -4.75 5.16 3.28
N THR A 123 -4.86 6.37 3.83
CA THR A 123 -5.98 6.74 4.71
C THR A 123 -7.31 6.78 3.95
N ILE A 124 -7.34 7.42 2.78
CA ILE A 124 -8.55 7.50 1.93
C ILE A 124 -9.02 6.09 1.54
N ALA A 125 -8.10 5.26 1.03
CA ALA A 125 -8.39 3.90 0.60
C ALA A 125 -8.86 3.02 1.76
N TYR A 126 -8.21 3.13 2.93
CA TYR A 126 -8.59 2.42 4.15
C TYR A 126 -10.01 2.79 4.60
N ILE A 127 -10.33 4.09 4.67
CA ILE A 127 -11.68 4.55 5.03
C ILE A 127 -12.71 3.99 4.04
N GLY A 128 -12.42 4.02 2.74
CA GLY A 128 -13.26 3.41 1.72
C GLY A 128 -13.54 1.93 2.00
N GLY A 129 -12.51 1.15 2.34
CA GLY A 129 -12.66 -0.25 2.71
C GLY A 129 -13.54 -0.47 3.94
N VAL A 130 -13.36 0.35 4.99
CA VAL A 130 -14.19 0.31 6.20
C VAL A 130 -15.65 0.62 5.89
N LEU A 131 -15.91 1.61 5.03
CA LEU A 131 -17.27 2.00 4.64
C LEU A 131 -17.95 0.88 3.84
N VAL A 132 -17.24 0.26 2.89
CA VAL A 132 -17.75 -0.88 2.11
C VAL A 132 -18.10 -2.05 3.04
N HIS A 133 -17.23 -2.38 3.99
CA HIS A 133 -17.48 -3.44 4.98
C HIS A 133 -18.77 -3.17 5.78
N ARG A 134 -18.93 -1.93 6.27
CA ARG A 134 -20.15 -1.53 7.01
C ARG A 134 -21.41 -1.59 6.16
N GLY A 135 -21.32 -1.15 4.90
CA GLY A 135 -22.44 -1.22 3.96
C GLY A 135 -22.88 -2.66 3.70
N TYR A 136 -21.93 -3.55 3.47
CA TYR A 136 -22.20 -4.98 3.29
C TYR A 136 -22.86 -5.62 4.52
N ASP A 137 -22.32 -5.36 5.72
CA ASP A 137 -22.92 -5.86 6.96
C ASP A 137 -24.35 -5.34 7.14
N PHE A 138 -24.60 -4.05 6.86
CA PHE A 138 -25.94 -3.45 6.98
C PHE A 138 -26.97 -4.12 6.06
N VAL A 139 -26.62 -4.34 4.78
CA VAL A 139 -27.50 -5.03 3.82
C VAL A 139 -27.75 -6.47 4.27
N ARG A 140 -26.70 -7.18 4.71
CA ARG A 140 -26.81 -8.56 5.19
C ARG A 140 -27.71 -8.70 6.43
N HIS A 141 -27.71 -7.72 7.32
CA HIS A 141 -28.58 -7.73 8.49
C HIS A 141 -30.05 -7.46 8.15
N ARG A 142 -30.32 -6.66 7.12
CA ARG A 142 -31.69 -6.43 6.60
C ARG A 142 -32.31 -7.73 6.07
N ASP A 143 -31.58 -8.48 5.25
CA ASP A 143 -32.09 -9.73 4.66
C ASP A 143 -32.49 -10.77 5.72
N LYS A 144 -31.74 -10.85 6.83
CA LYS A 144 -32.04 -11.77 7.93
C LYS A 144 -33.29 -11.40 8.72
N SER A 145 -33.65 -10.12 8.76
CA SER A 145 -34.84 -9.64 9.48
C SER A 145 -36.15 -9.84 8.70
N THR A 146 -36.06 -10.12 7.41
CA THR A 146 -37.22 -10.33 6.53
C THR A 146 -37.60 -11.83 6.40
N GLN A 147 -36.77 -12.74 6.93
CA GLN A 147 -37.03 -14.18 6.94
C GLN A 147 -37.62 -14.72 8.27
N THR A 148 -37.91 -13.85 9.23
CA THR A 148 -38.63 -14.15 10.49
C THR A 148 -39.99 -13.52 10.48
#